data_AF-A0A2M7N6S6-F1
#
_entry.id   AF-A0A2M7N6S6-F1
#
_cell.length_a   1.000
_cell.length_b   1.000
_cell.length_c   1.000
_cell.angle_alpha   90.00
_cell.angle_beta   90.00
_cell.angle_gamma   90.00
#
_symmetry.space_group_name_H-M   'P 1'
#
loop_
_entity.id
_entity.type
_entity.pdbx_description
1 polymer ?
#
loop_
_entity_poly.entity_id
_entity_poly.type
_entity_poly.pdbx_seq_one_letter_code
_entity_poly.pdbx_strand_id
1 'polypeptide(L)' 'MLSALLVMLEIAVVLGAVLGFAAIKFRVEGNPMVDKIDAILPQT' A
#
# COMPACT_ATOMS: atom_id res chain seq x y z
N MET A 1 -2.03 10.21 32.87
CA MET A 1 -1.06 9.36 32.15
C MET A 1 -1.76 8.36 31.24
N LEU A 2 -2.70 7.55 31.74
CA LEU A 2 -3.43 6.57 30.90
C LEU A 2 -4.17 7.20 29.71
N SER A 3 -4.81 8.36 29.91
CA SER A 3 -5.48 9.11 28.84
C SER A 3 -4.55 9.50 27.69
N ALA A 4 -3.34 9.99 28.00
CA ALA A 4 -2.35 10.32 26.98
C ALA A 4 -1.92 9.09 26.16
N LEU A 5 -1.77 7.94 26.84
CA LEU A 5 -1.46 6.67 26.17
C LEU A 5 -2.57 6.24 25.22
N LEU A 6 -3.84 6.34 25.66
CA LEU A 6 -5.01 5.98 24.85
C LEU A 6 -5.13 6.87 23.61
N VAL A 7 -4.92 8.19 23.77
CA VAL A 7 -4.93 9.13 22.64
C VAL A 7 -3.84 8.81 21.62
N MET A 8 -2.62 8.52 22.08
CA MET A 8 -1.53 8.13 21.17
C MET A 8 -1.83 6.82 20.45
N LEU A 9 -2.40 5.83 21.15
CA LEU A 9 -2.78 4.55 20.56
C LEU A 9 -3.88 4.71 19.53
N GLU A 10 -4.90 5.53 19.79
CA GLU A 10 -5.99 5.80 18.86
C GLU A 10 -5.47 6.46 17.58
N ILE A 11 -4.59 7.46 17.70
CA ILE A 11 -3.97 8.11 16.55
C ILE A 11 -3.13 7.11 15.74
N ALA A 12 -2.33 6.28 16.40
CA ALA A 12 -1.53 5.27 15.72
C ALA A 12 -2.40 4.26 14.96
N VAL A 13 -3.50 3.82 15.55
CA VAL A 13 -4.46 2.89 14.92
C VAL A 13 -5.13 3.55 13.72
N VAL A 14 -5.61 4.79 13.85
CA VAL A 14 -6.28 5.51 12.75
C VAL A 14 -5.31 5.72 11.58
N LEU A 15 -4.10 6.22 11.86
CA LEU A 15 -3.09 6.44 10.81
C LEU A 15 -2.67 5.13 10.15
N GLY A 16 -2.41 4.08 10.94
CA GLY A 16 -2.06 2.76 10.43
C GLY A 16 -3.15 2.15 9.56
N ALA A 17 -4.42 2.28 9.97
CA ALA A 17 -5.56 1.78 9.21
C ALA A 17 -5.72 2.52 7.88
N VAL A 18 -5.62 3.85 7.88
CA VAL A 18 -5.69 4.67 6.66
C VAL A 18 -4.56 4.31 5.68
N LEU A 19 -3.33 4.22 6.17
CA LEU A 19 -2.16 3.87 5.35
C LEU A 19 -2.24 2.43 4.83
N GLY A 20 -2.65 1.47 5.67
CA GLY A 20 -2.82 0.08 5.26
C GLY A 20 -3.91 -0.07 4.21
N PHE A 21 -5.04 0.62 4.37
CA PHE A 21 -6.09 0.67 3.35
C PHE A 21 -5.59 1.28 2.04
N ALA A 22 -4.86 2.40 2.11
CA ALA A 22 -4.28 3.04 0.94
C ALA A 22 -3.29 2.10 0.21
N ALA A 23 -2.47 1.35 0.96
CA ALA A 23 -1.51 0.41 0.38
C ALA A 23 -2.19 -0.72 -0.40
N ILE A 24 -3.37 -1.17 0.02
CA ILE A 24 -4.16 -2.18 -0.71
C ILE A 24 -4.89 -1.52 -1.89
N LYS A 25 -5.58 -0.41 -1.63
CA LYS A 25 -6.43 0.27 -2.62
C LYS A 25 -5.65 0.83 -3.80
N PHE A 26 -4.49 1.42 -3.53
CA PHE A 26 -3.62 2.02 -4.54
C PHE A 26 -2.47 1.11 -4.93
N ARG A 27 -2.56 -0.19 -4.61
CA ARG A 27 -1.60 -1.17 -5.10
C ARG A 27 -1.71 -1.20 -6.62
N VAL A 28 -0.69 -0.70 -7.29
CA VAL A 28 -0.60 -0.77 -8.74
C VAL A 28 -0.35 -2.22 -9.10
N GLU A 29 -1.34 -2.86 -9.73
CA GLU A 29 -1.13 -4.13 -10.40
C GLU A 29 -0.14 -3.89 -11.56
N GLY A 30 0.83 -4.80 -11.73
CA GLY A 30 1.81 -4.72 -12.82
C GLY A 30 1.08 -4.53 -14.14
N ASN A 31 1.55 -3.60 -14.97
CA ASN A 31 0.83 -3.23 -16.19
C ASN A 31 0.81 -4.43 -17.14
N PRO A 32 -0.35 -5.05 -17.40
CA PRO A 32 -0.43 -6.24 -18.24
C PRO A 32 -0.02 -5.96 -19.70
N MET A 33 0.09 -4.70 -20.10
CA MET A 33 0.66 -4.31 -21.39
C MET A 33 2.20 -4.35 -21.38
N VAL A 34 2.84 -4.03 -20.25
CA VAL A 34 4.31 -4.11 -20.11
C VAL A 34 4.74 -5.57 -20.18
N ASP A 35 4.05 -6.47 -19.47
CA ASP A 35 4.34 -7.92 -19.53
C ASP A 35 4.23 -8.50 -20.95
N LYS A 36 3.27 -7.99 -21.75
CA LYS A 36 3.10 -8.40 -23.15
C LYS A 36 4.18 -7.81 -24.06
N ILE A 37 4.61 -6.58 -23.80
CA ILE A 37 5.69 -5.94 -24.56
C ILE A 37 7.00 -6.69 -24.29
N ASP A 38 7.30 -7.00 -23.02
CA ASP A 38 8.45 -7.82 -22.65
C ASP A 38 8.40 -9.20 -23.33
N ALA A 39 7.25 -9.88 -23.35
CA ALA A 39 7.12 -11.17 -24.03
C ALA A 39 7.37 -11.14 -25.56
N ILE A 40 7.20 -9.98 -26.19
CA ILE A 40 7.42 -9.77 -27.63
C ILE A 40 8.84 -9.29 -27.93
N LEU A 41 9.47 -8.58 -27.00
CA LEU A 41 10.86 -8.16 -27.13
C LEU A 41 11.77 -9.39 -27.08
N PRO A 42 12.82 -9.45 -27.93
CA PRO A 42 13.82 -10.50 -27.83
C PRO A 42 14.46 -10.42 -26.43
N GLN A 43 14.10 -11.37 -25.59
CA GLN A 43 14.63 -11.51 -24.24
C GLN A 43 16.08 -11.97 -24.33
N THR A 44 17.03 -11.08 -24.04
CA THR A 44 18.46 -11.37 -23.86
C THR A 44 18.96 -10.73 -22.59
#